data_AF-A0A1H3LUS0-F1
#
_entry.id   AF-A0A1H3LUS0-F1
#
_cell.length_a   1.000
_cell.length_b   1.000
_cell.length_c   1.000
_cell.angle_alpha   90.00
_cell.angle_beta   90.00
_cell.angle_gamma   90.00
#
_symmetry.space_group_name_H-M   'P 1'
#
loop_
_entity.id
_entity.type
_entity.pdbx_description
1 polymer ?
#
loop_
_entity_poly.entity_id
_entity_poly.type
_entity_poly.pdbx_seq_one_letter_code
_entity_poly.pdbx_strand_id
1 'polypeptide(L)'
;MFRRALTVVAVVAGIGSALAPAALAESSPETVDFVAEEGAYPFGGQSGHWVAGPDHEVMIREHDNVLKVDADANNGFDYFALEFTGPDGAALQPGAYDHAGGAHILAISAGLGCTDDYSAFTISRIERDGGQLVALDATFEQRCSGPDHPAFRGSVHFER
;
A
#
# COMPACT_ATOMS: atom_id res chain seq x y z
N MET A 1 32.15 25.77 78.32
CA MET A 1 33.30 25.14 77.63
C MET A 1 32.84 23.81 77.03
N PHE A 2 32.83 23.72 75.68
CA PHE A 2 32.73 22.53 74.80
C PHE A 2 31.54 21.54 75.01
N ARG A 3 30.87 20.96 74.01
CA ARG A 3 31.20 20.67 72.60
C ARG A 3 29.90 20.43 71.81
N ARG A 4 29.85 20.93 70.57
CA ARG A 4 28.81 20.66 69.54
C ARG A 4 28.91 19.22 69.05
N ALA A 5 27.77 18.58 68.76
CA ALA A 5 27.70 17.40 67.90
C ALA A 5 26.82 17.72 66.70
N LEU A 6 27.43 17.78 65.51
CA LEU A 6 26.76 17.87 64.22
C LEU A 6 26.39 16.45 63.78
N THR A 7 25.12 16.20 63.48
CA THR A 7 24.69 14.99 62.77
C THR A 7 24.70 15.28 61.27
N VAL A 8 25.57 14.59 60.54
CA VAL A 8 25.66 14.64 59.08
C VAL A 8 24.60 13.70 58.50
N VAL A 9 23.67 14.23 57.70
CA VAL A 9 22.77 13.43 56.86
C VAL A 9 23.44 13.26 55.51
N ALA A 10 23.79 12.02 55.16
CA ALA A 10 24.29 11.68 53.83
C ALA A 10 23.10 11.55 52.86
N VAL A 11 23.07 12.39 51.83
CA VAL A 11 22.14 12.26 50.70
C VAL A 11 22.76 11.27 49.70
N VAL A 12 22.14 10.09 49.55
CA VAL A 12 22.50 9.14 48.50
C VAL A 12 21.72 9.54 47.23
N ALA A 13 22.39 10.14 46.27
CA ALA A 13 21.84 10.41 44.94
C ALA A 13 21.87 9.12 44.12
N GLY A 14 20.73 8.44 44.02
CA GLY A 14 20.54 7.30 43.10
C GLY A 14 20.32 7.81 41.68
N ILE A 15 21.25 7.49 40.78
CA ILE A 15 21.09 7.71 39.33
C ILE A 15 20.16 6.61 38.82
N GLY A 16 18.88 6.91 38.66
CA GLY A 16 17.93 6.04 37.96
C GLY A 16 18.10 6.21 36.45
N SER A 17 18.68 5.22 35.78
CA SER A 17 18.65 5.13 34.32
C SER A 17 17.24 4.74 33.88
N ALA A 18 16.47 5.69 33.36
CA ALA A 18 15.20 5.39 32.71
C ALA A 18 15.48 4.67 31.38
N LEU A 19 15.24 3.37 31.32
CA LEU A 19 15.13 2.62 30.07
C LEU A 19 13.82 3.05 29.41
N ALA A 20 13.89 3.94 28.42
CA ALA A 20 12.76 4.21 27.55
C ALA A 20 12.49 2.93 26.73
N PRO A 21 11.25 2.41 26.70
CA PRO A 21 10.91 1.31 25.80
C PRO A 21 11.11 1.81 24.36
N ALA A 22 11.86 1.07 23.56
CA ALA A 22 11.89 1.29 22.12
C ALA A 22 10.49 1.00 21.58
N ALA A 23 9.84 2.01 21.00
CA ALA A 23 8.67 1.77 20.18
C ALA A 23 9.11 0.87 19.02
N LEU A 24 8.53 -0.32 18.91
CA LEU A 24 8.64 -1.10 17.69
C LEU A 24 7.97 -0.26 16.60
N ALA A 25 8.66 -0.07 15.48
CA ALA A 25 8.00 0.48 14.30
C ALA A 25 6.89 -0.51 13.92
N GLU A 26 5.64 -0.13 14.15
CA GLU A 26 4.49 -0.85 13.63
C GLU A 26 4.46 -0.54 12.13
N SER A 27 4.75 -1.54 11.30
CA SER A 27 4.46 -1.47 9.88
C SER A 27 2.94 -1.32 9.71
N SER A 28 2.54 -0.40 8.84
CA SER A 28 1.12 -0.21 8.54
C SER A 28 0.66 -1.38 7.65
N PRO A 29 -0.55 -1.93 7.89
CA PRO A 29 -1.03 -3.03 7.07
C PRO A 29 -1.23 -2.58 5.62
N GLU A 30 -0.95 -3.48 4.69
CA GLU A 30 -1.23 -3.30 3.26
C GLU A 30 -2.71 -2.99 3.06
N THR A 31 -3.01 -1.95 2.28
CA THR A 31 -4.37 -1.44 2.11
C THR A 31 -4.66 -1.17 0.63
N VAL A 32 -5.87 -1.53 0.21
CA VAL A 32 -6.43 -1.13 -1.08
C VAL A 32 -7.85 -0.62 -0.90
N ASP A 33 -8.07 0.59 -1.39
CA ASP A 33 -9.37 1.26 -1.45
C ASP A 33 -9.80 1.36 -2.90
N PHE A 34 -11.06 1.06 -3.19
CA PHE A 34 -11.55 1.17 -4.55
C PHE A 34 -13.05 1.46 -4.65
N VAL A 35 -13.42 2.10 -5.74
CA VAL A 35 -14.79 2.32 -6.18
C VAL A 35 -14.86 2.11 -7.68
N ALA A 36 -15.77 1.23 -8.10
CA ALA A 36 -16.17 1.02 -9.47
C ALA A 36 -17.52 1.70 -9.71
N GLU A 37 -17.64 2.44 -10.79
CA GLU A 37 -18.91 2.94 -11.27
C GLU A 37 -19.77 1.78 -11.81
N GLU A 38 -21.09 1.99 -11.87
CA GLU A 38 -21.99 1.01 -12.47
C GLU A 38 -21.54 0.70 -13.92
N GLY A 39 -21.35 -0.58 -14.23
CA GLY A 39 -20.84 -1.01 -15.53
C GLY A 39 -19.31 -0.90 -15.72
N ALA A 40 -18.55 -0.50 -14.70
CA ALA A 40 -17.09 -0.48 -14.77
C ALA A 40 -16.52 -1.91 -14.70
N TYR A 41 -16.37 -2.55 -15.86
CA TYR A 41 -15.84 -3.90 -15.98
C TYR A 41 -14.37 -3.99 -15.50
N PRO A 42 -13.97 -5.04 -14.75
CA PRO A 42 -14.74 -6.23 -14.35
C PRO A 42 -15.51 -6.11 -13.02
N PHE A 43 -15.43 -4.97 -12.33
CA PHE A 43 -15.96 -4.80 -10.96
C PHE A 43 -17.44 -4.41 -10.89
N GLY A 44 -18.01 -3.81 -11.94
CA GLY A 44 -19.46 -3.56 -12.08
C GLY A 44 -20.14 -2.93 -10.86
N GLY A 45 -19.77 -1.70 -10.48
CA GLY A 45 -20.43 -0.96 -9.39
C GLY A 45 -19.95 -1.28 -7.97
N GLN A 46 -19.01 -2.22 -7.80
CA GLN A 46 -18.47 -2.60 -6.50
C GLN A 46 -17.56 -1.53 -5.88
N SER A 47 -17.51 -1.48 -4.56
CA SER A 47 -16.52 -0.70 -3.80
C SER A 47 -16.01 -1.48 -2.60
N GLY A 48 -14.84 -1.12 -2.10
CA GLY A 48 -14.21 -1.81 -0.99
C GLY A 48 -13.10 -1.00 -0.33
N HIS A 49 -12.87 -1.30 0.94
CA HIS A 49 -11.71 -0.91 1.72
C HIS A 49 -11.15 -2.19 2.34
N TRP A 50 -10.08 -2.73 1.75
CA TRP A 50 -9.50 -4.00 2.16
C TRP A 50 -8.14 -3.74 2.79
N VAL A 51 -7.96 -4.27 3.99
CA VAL A 51 -6.76 -4.12 4.80
C VAL A 51 -6.25 -5.51 5.11
N ALA A 52 -4.97 -5.76 4.89
CA ALA A 52 -4.33 -7.04 5.19
C ALA A 52 -4.60 -7.44 6.65
N GLY A 53 -5.20 -8.61 6.84
CA GLY A 53 -5.62 -9.10 8.14
C GLY A 53 -6.36 -10.44 8.04
N PRO A 54 -7.06 -10.85 9.11
CA PRO A 54 -7.77 -12.14 9.12
C PRO A 54 -8.93 -12.25 8.12
N ASP A 55 -9.53 -11.11 7.76
CA ASP A 55 -10.72 -11.07 6.89
C ASP A 55 -10.38 -10.88 5.41
N HIS A 56 -9.26 -10.20 5.13
CA HIS A 56 -8.78 -9.92 3.78
C HIS A 56 -7.28 -10.21 3.70
N GLU A 57 -6.89 -11.00 2.71
CA GLU A 57 -5.49 -11.07 2.28
C GLU A 57 -5.27 -9.94 1.27
N VAL A 58 -4.29 -9.09 1.53
CA VAL A 58 -3.80 -8.07 0.59
C VAL A 58 -2.31 -8.28 0.50
N MET A 59 -1.83 -8.48 -0.73
CA MET A 59 -0.43 -8.72 -1.05
C MET A 59 0.03 -7.81 -2.18
N ILE A 60 0.96 -6.91 -1.85
CA ILE A 60 1.53 -5.94 -2.78
C ILE A 60 2.98 -6.31 -3.03
N ARG A 61 3.29 -6.67 -4.28
CA ARG A 61 4.60 -7.21 -4.67
C ARG A 61 5.02 -6.64 -6.02
N GLU A 62 6.32 -6.67 -6.28
CA GLU A 62 6.85 -6.36 -7.60
C GLU A 62 7.65 -7.54 -8.15
N HIS A 63 7.42 -7.88 -9.42
CA HIS A 63 8.15 -8.92 -10.14
C HIS A 63 8.29 -8.53 -11.61
N ASP A 64 9.50 -8.62 -12.16
CA ASP A 64 9.79 -8.27 -13.57
C ASP A 64 9.22 -6.91 -14.02
N ASN A 65 9.40 -5.87 -13.18
CA ASN A 65 8.87 -4.51 -13.38
C ASN A 65 7.34 -4.38 -13.41
N VAL A 66 6.62 -5.44 -13.05
CA VAL A 66 5.16 -5.42 -12.82
C VAL A 66 4.91 -5.26 -11.34
N LEU A 67 4.23 -4.17 -10.97
CA LEU A 67 3.71 -4.00 -9.61
C LEU A 67 2.34 -4.67 -9.55
N LYS A 68 2.21 -5.67 -8.69
CA LYS A 68 1.00 -6.48 -8.52
C LYS A 68 0.38 -6.26 -7.15
N VAL A 69 -0.90 -5.96 -7.15
CA VAL A 69 -1.77 -5.99 -5.97
C VAL A 69 -2.66 -7.22 -6.13
N ASP A 70 -2.41 -8.26 -5.34
CA ASP A 70 -3.30 -9.40 -5.20
C ASP A 70 -4.14 -9.19 -3.93
N ALA A 71 -5.46 -9.27 -4.05
CA ALA A 71 -6.34 -9.08 -2.92
C ALA A 71 -7.44 -10.13 -2.94
N ASP A 72 -7.69 -10.77 -1.81
CA ASP A 72 -8.77 -11.74 -1.66
C ASP A 72 -9.46 -11.69 -0.30
N ALA A 73 -10.69 -12.17 -0.31
CA ALA A 73 -11.59 -12.26 0.81
C ALA A 73 -12.34 -13.59 0.76
N ASN A 74 -13.00 -13.94 1.87
CA ASN A 74 -13.83 -15.14 1.95
C ASN A 74 -13.08 -16.43 1.56
N ASN A 75 -11.81 -16.56 1.95
CA ASN A 75 -10.93 -17.69 1.57
C ASN A 75 -10.75 -17.85 0.04
N GLY A 76 -10.55 -16.74 -0.68
CA GLY A 76 -10.30 -16.73 -2.12
C GLY A 76 -11.54 -16.80 -3.02
N PHE A 77 -12.75 -16.84 -2.46
CA PHE A 77 -13.98 -16.81 -3.26
C PHE A 77 -14.25 -15.44 -3.86
N ASP A 78 -13.88 -14.37 -3.15
CA ASP A 78 -13.89 -13.01 -3.67
C ASP A 78 -12.45 -12.57 -3.82
N TYR A 79 -12.01 -12.32 -5.05
CA TYR A 79 -10.64 -11.91 -5.30
C TYR A 79 -10.59 -10.93 -6.46
N PHE A 80 -9.57 -10.09 -6.42
CA PHE A 80 -9.16 -9.30 -7.56
C PHE A 80 -7.64 -9.15 -7.59
N ALA A 81 -7.13 -8.80 -8.77
CA ALA A 81 -5.75 -8.43 -8.95
C ALA A 81 -5.63 -7.16 -9.79
N LEU A 82 -4.65 -6.32 -9.47
CA LEU A 82 -4.26 -5.16 -10.25
C LEU A 82 -2.78 -5.33 -10.63
N GLU A 83 -2.48 -5.29 -11.92
CA GLU A 83 -1.11 -5.33 -12.42
C GLU A 83 -0.78 -3.99 -13.10
N PHE A 84 0.13 -3.23 -12.51
CA PHE A 84 0.61 -1.96 -13.02
C PHE A 84 1.90 -2.17 -13.79
N THR A 85 1.96 -1.61 -15.00
CA THR A 85 3.13 -1.70 -15.89
C THR A 85 3.53 -0.31 -16.37
N GLY A 86 4.84 -0.04 -16.36
CA GLY A 86 5.39 1.18 -16.93
C GLY A 86 5.50 1.10 -18.46
N PRO A 87 5.75 2.25 -19.13
CA PRO A 87 5.99 2.31 -20.56
C PRO A 87 7.05 1.31 -21.01
N ASP A 88 6.76 0.54 -22.05
CA ASP A 88 7.65 -0.48 -22.62
C ASP A 88 8.18 -1.51 -21.59
N GLY A 89 7.45 -1.74 -20.48
CA GLY A 89 7.87 -2.63 -19.40
C GLY A 89 8.98 -2.07 -18.50
N ALA A 90 9.18 -0.75 -18.52
CA ALA A 90 10.13 -0.08 -17.65
C ALA A 90 9.72 -0.19 -16.17
N ALA A 91 10.73 -0.26 -15.29
CA ALA A 91 10.53 -0.24 -13.84
C ALA A 91 9.81 1.03 -13.39
N LEU A 92 8.78 0.85 -12.56
CA LEU A 92 7.99 1.95 -12.03
C LEU A 92 8.80 2.81 -11.03
N GLN A 93 8.73 4.12 -11.23
CA GLN A 93 9.30 5.18 -10.40
C GLN A 93 8.21 6.14 -9.90
N PRO A 94 8.48 7.00 -8.91
CA PRO A 94 7.55 8.07 -8.57
C PRO A 94 7.23 8.94 -9.79
N GLY A 95 5.95 9.19 -10.04
CA GLY A 95 5.50 9.89 -11.24
C GLY A 95 4.06 9.59 -11.63
N ALA A 96 3.59 10.31 -12.65
CA ALA A 96 2.30 10.07 -13.29
C ALA A 96 2.49 9.22 -14.55
N TYR A 97 1.55 8.30 -14.76
CA TYR A 97 1.51 7.32 -15.83
C TYR A 97 0.15 7.34 -16.48
N ASP A 98 0.11 7.22 -17.80
CA ASP A 98 -1.13 7.13 -18.55
C ASP A 98 -0.98 6.19 -19.75
N HIS A 99 -2.12 5.75 -20.25
CA HIS A 99 -2.25 4.87 -21.42
C HIS A 99 -1.58 5.44 -22.67
N ALA A 100 -1.68 6.76 -22.92
CA ALA A 100 -1.07 7.37 -24.11
C ALA A 100 0.47 7.35 -24.03
N GLY A 101 1.01 7.37 -22.82
CA GLY A 101 2.42 7.15 -22.51
C GLY A 101 2.85 5.68 -22.53
N GLY A 102 1.94 4.73 -22.79
CA GLY A 102 2.23 3.30 -22.86
C GLY A 102 2.23 2.57 -21.51
N ALA A 103 1.70 3.20 -20.46
CA ALA A 103 1.53 2.55 -19.17
C ALA A 103 0.14 1.90 -19.06
N HIS A 104 0.07 0.73 -18.43
CA HIS A 104 -1.18 -0.05 -18.36
C HIS A 104 -1.45 -0.54 -16.96
N ILE A 105 -2.75 -0.65 -16.66
CA ILE A 105 -3.26 -1.47 -15.56
C ILE A 105 -3.97 -2.65 -16.22
N LEU A 106 -3.74 -3.87 -15.74
CA LEU A 106 -4.63 -5.00 -15.97
C LEU A 106 -5.39 -5.26 -14.67
N ALA A 107 -6.69 -4.96 -14.67
CA ALA A 107 -7.55 -5.22 -13.53
C ALA A 107 -8.32 -6.51 -13.78
N ILE A 108 -8.25 -7.43 -12.82
CA ILE A 108 -8.85 -8.76 -12.88
C ILE A 108 -9.77 -8.92 -11.68
N SER A 109 -11.01 -9.35 -11.89
CA SER A 109 -11.95 -9.70 -10.81
C SER A 109 -12.81 -10.87 -11.25
N ALA A 110 -13.02 -11.85 -10.36
CA ALA A 110 -13.84 -13.04 -10.63
C ALA A 110 -13.50 -13.77 -11.95
N GLY A 111 -12.22 -13.81 -12.34
CA GLY A 111 -11.73 -14.46 -13.56
C GLY A 111 -11.92 -13.67 -14.85
N LEU A 112 -12.39 -12.43 -14.75
CA LEU A 112 -12.59 -11.49 -15.85
C LEU A 112 -11.53 -10.40 -15.79
N GLY A 113 -11.00 -9.97 -16.93
CA GLY A 113 -9.89 -9.01 -16.99
C GLY A 113 -10.11 -7.91 -18.02
N CYS A 114 -9.83 -6.66 -17.65
CA CYS A 114 -9.84 -5.55 -18.59
C CYS A 114 -8.50 -5.45 -19.34
N THR A 115 -8.47 -5.87 -20.61
CA THR A 115 -7.26 -5.84 -21.46
C THR A 115 -7.24 -4.70 -22.48
N ASP A 116 -8.39 -4.11 -22.79
CA ASP A 116 -8.52 -2.92 -23.64
C ASP A 116 -8.70 -1.71 -22.71
N ASP A 117 -7.63 -1.38 -22.00
CA ASP A 117 -7.64 -0.49 -20.87
C ASP A 117 -7.31 0.96 -21.26
N TYR A 118 -7.90 1.90 -20.52
CA TYR A 118 -7.57 3.31 -20.54
C TYR A 118 -7.18 3.69 -19.12
N SER A 119 -5.93 3.38 -18.78
CA SER A 119 -5.40 3.55 -17.43
C SER A 119 -4.73 4.90 -17.23
N ALA A 120 -4.87 5.42 -16.02
CA ALA A 120 -4.09 6.52 -15.48
C ALA A 120 -3.77 6.22 -14.02
N PHE A 121 -2.51 6.36 -13.62
CA PHE A 121 -2.12 6.17 -12.23
C PHE A 121 -0.97 7.09 -11.83
N THR A 122 -0.89 7.39 -10.55
CA THR A 122 0.19 8.17 -9.95
C THR A 122 0.84 7.34 -8.86
N ILE A 123 2.16 7.25 -8.91
CA ILE A 123 2.98 6.69 -7.84
C ILE A 123 3.59 7.87 -7.10
N SER A 124 3.15 8.14 -5.88
CA SER A 124 3.74 9.18 -5.03
C SER A 124 4.95 8.68 -4.26
N ARG A 125 4.99 7.39 -3.93
CA ARG A 125 6.11 6.72 -3.26
C ARG A 125 6.27 5.32 -3.81
N ILE A 126 7.50 4.94 -4.12
CA ILE A 126 7.89 3.54 -4.36
C ILE A 126 9.32 3.35 -3.91
N GLU A 127 9.53 2.48 -2.93
CA GLU A 127 10.83 2.24 -2.33
C GLU A 127 11.18 0.77 -2.38
N ARG A 128 12.47 0.49 -2.60
CA ARG A 128 13.00 -0.86 -2.70
C ARG A 128 14.23 -0.99 -1.82
N ASP A 129 14.28 -2.05 -1.02
CA ASP A 129 15.46 -2.46 -0.27
C ASP A 129 15.90 -3.85 -0.72
N GLY A 130 17.18 -4.00 -1.10
CA GLY A 130 17.69 -5.26 -1.66
C GLY A 130 16.94 -5.75 -2.90
N GLY A 131 16.27 -4.87 -3.64
CA GLY A 131 15.42 -5.21 -4.79
C GLY A 131 14.02 -5.71 -4.43
N GLN A 132 13.65 -5.73 -3.16
CA GLN A 132 12.29 -6.02 -2.69
C GLN A 132 11.53 -4.71 -2.47
N LEU A 133 10.26 -4.68 -2.87
CA LEU A 133 9.37 -3.57 -2.55
C LEU A 133 9.20 -3.46 -1.03
N VAL A 134 9.39 -2.26 -0.47
CA VAL A 134 9.23 -1.99 0.97
C VAL A 134 8.27 -0.84 1.27
N ALA A 135 7.98 0.01 0.29
CA ALA A 135 6.90 0.98 0.41
C ALA A 135 6.28 1.30 -0.95
N LEU A 136 4.98 1.57 -0.95
CA LEU A 136 4.20 2.02 -2.09
C LEU A 136 3.06 2.94 -1.63
N ASP A 137 2.93 4.07 -2.32
CA ASP A 137 1.72 4.89 -2.31
C ASP A 137 1.34 5.18 -3.76
N ALA A 138 0.15 4.72 -4.17
CA ALA A 138 -0.34 4.93 -5.51
C ALA A 138 -1.85 5.22 -5.55
N THR A 139 -2.26 6.01 -6.53
CA THR A 139 -3.66 6.19 -6.92
C THR A 139 -3.84 5.77 -8.36
N PHE A 140 -5.03 5.28 -8.68
CA PHE A 140 -5.30 4.78 -10.02
C PHE A 140 -6.73 5.04 -10.46
N GLU A 141 -6.89 5.07 -11.77
CA GLU A 141 -8.15 5.03 -12.47
C GLU A 141 -7.97 4.21 -13.74
N GLN A 142 -8.91 3.33 -14.02
CA GLN A 142 -8.98 2.55 -15.25
C GLN A 142 -10.39 2.64 -15.81
N ARG A 143 -10.47 2.70 -17.14
CA ARG A 143 -11.69 2.42 -17.89
C ARG A 143 -11.44 1.29 -18.87
N CYS A 144 -12.49 0.51 -19.14
CA CYS A 144 -12.41 -0.56 -20.13
C CYS A 144 -13.15 -0.19 -21.41
N SER A 145 -12.56 -0.51 -22.56
CA SER A 145 -13.12 -0.35 -23.91
C SER A 145 -13.32 1.08 -24.41
N GLY A 146 -12.96 2.11 -23.63
CA GLY A 146 -12.96 3.49 -24.08
C GLY A 146 -12.65 4.50 -22.97
N PRO A 147 -12.19 5.71 -23.32
CA PRO A 147 -11.86 6.76 -22.35
C PRO A 147 -13.09 7.38 -21.68
N ASP A 148 -14.27 7.25 -22.28
CA ASP A 148 -15.55 7.79 -21.76
C ASP A 148 -16.41 6.72 -21.05
N HIS A 149 -15.86 5.52 -20.82
CA HIS A 149 -16.57 4.42 -20.17
C HIS A 149 -16.60 4.59 -18.63
N PRO A 150 -17.44 3.81 -17.92
CA PRO A 150 -17.50 3.86 -16.45
C PRO A 150 -16.13 3.57 -15.81
N ALA A 151 -15.79 4.37 -14.80
CA ALA A 151 -14.48 4.35 -14.16
C ALA A 151 -14.39 3.34 -13.02
N PHE A 152 -13.24 2.68 -12.91
CA PHE A 152 -12.79 1.96 -11.73
C PHE A 152 -11.55 2.69 -11.16
N ARG A 153 -11.64 3.15 -9.91
CA ARG A 153 -10.61 4.02 -9.31
C ARG A 153 -10.34 3.67 -7.86
N GLY A 154 -9.14 3.98 -7.39
CA GLY A 154 -8.73 3.61 -6.05
C GLY A 154 -7.35 4.10 -5.64
N SER A 155 -6.92 3.60 -4.49
CA SER A 155 -5.59 3.84 -3.92
C SER A 155 -5.03 2.57 -3.30
N VAL A 156 -3.70 2.48 -3.33
CA VAL A 156 -2.92 1.36 -2.78
C VAL A 156 -1.89 1.94 -1.83
N HIS A 157 -1.80 1.36 -0.65
CA HIS A 157 -0.82 1.73 0.38
C HIS A 157 -0.12 0.49 0.93
N PHE A 158 1.21 0.57 1.03
CA PHE A 158 2.06 -0.45 1.62
C PHE A 158 3.29 0.19 2.25
N GLU A 159 3.64 -0.27 3.46
CA GLU A 159 4.91 0.05 4.10
C GLU A 159 5.33 -1.11 5.01
N ARG A 160 6.61 -1.47 4.98
CA ARG A 160 7.19 -2.57 5.77
C ARG A 160 8.27 -2.11 6.73
#